data_AF-A0A5K0W2C5-F1
#
_entry.id   AF-A0A5K0W2C5-F1
#
_cell.length_a   1.000
_cell.length_b   1.000
_cell.length_c   1.000
_cell.angle_alpha   90.00
_cell.angle_beta   90.00
_cell.angle_gamma   90.00
#
_symmetry.space_group_name_H-M   'P 1'
#
loop_
_entity.id
_entity.type
_entity.pdbx_description
1 polymer ?
#
loop_
_entity_poly.entity_id
_entity_poly.type
_entity_poly.pdbx_seq_one_letter_code
_entity_poly.pdbx_strand_id
1 'polypeptide(L)' 'MKAHTVLFLICLLDLGRLMLAGSSFSFKENFDVMWAPDHFSTSEDGQTWYLTLDKKT' A
#
# COMPACT_ATOMS: atom_id res chain seq x y z
N MET A 1 28.28 1.10 -27.07
CA MET A 1 28.16 2.00 -25.90
C MET A 1 26.71 2.40 -25.58
N LYS A 2 25.84 2.68 -26.57
CA LYS A 2 24.44 3.11 -26.32
C LYS A 2 23.51 2.03 -25.71
N ALA A 3 23.65 0.76 -26.08
CA ALA A 3 22.76 -0.31 -25.62
C ALA A 3 22.91 -0.65 -24.12
N HIS A 4 24.14 -0.61 -23.60
CA HIS A 4 24.39 -0.91 -22.19
C HIS A 4 23.87 0.18 -21.24
N THR A 5 23.90 1.44 -21.67
CA THR A 5 23.31 2.55 -20.90
C THR A 5 21.79 2.41 -20.79
N VAL A 6 21.11 2.00 -21.87
CA VAL A 6 19.66 1.75 -21.85
C VAL A 6 19.31 0.56 -20.95
N LEU A 7 20.06 -0.54 -21.05
CA LEU A 7 19.85 -1.71 -20.19
C LEU A 7 20.05 -1.38 -18.71
N PHE A 8 21.05 -0.57 -18.38
CA PHE A 8 21.32 -0.13 -17.01
C PHE A 8 20.22 0.79 -16.46
N LEU A 9 19.69 1.70 -17.28
CA LEU A 9 18.55 2.55 -16.90
C LEU A 9 17.28 1.74 -16.66
N ILE A 10 17.01 0.72 -17.48
CA ILE A 10 15.87 -0.19 -17.28
C ILE A 10 16.03 -0.96 -15.96
N CYS A 11 17.22 -1.54 -15.72
CA CYS A 11 17.52 -2.22 -14.45
C CYS A 11 17.33 -1.31 -13.23
N LEU A 12 17.72 -0.04 -13.29
CA LEU A 12 17.53 0.93 -12.20
C LEU A 12 16.05 1.24 -11.96
N LEU A 13 15.25 1.39 -13.03
CA LEU A 13 13.82 1.64 -12.91
C LEU A 13 13.07 0.43 -12.35
N ASP A 14 13.45 -0.78 -12.75
CA ASP A 14 12.86 -2.03 -12.26
C ASP A 14 13.24 -2.32 -10.79
N LEU A 15 14.49 -2.05 -10.42
CA LEU A 15 14.94 -2.15 -9.03
C LEU A 15 14.25 -1.11 -8.12
N GLY A 16 13.99 0.10 -8.64
CA GLY A 16 13.23 1.12 -7.93
C GLY A 16 11.76 0.73 -7.70
N ARG A 17 11.13 0.04 -8.66
CA ARG A 17 9.75 -0.50 -8.51
C ARG A 17 9.67 -1.59 -7.43
N LEU A 18 10.66 -2.47 -7.36
CA LEU A 18 10.73 -3.51 -6.33
C LEU A 18 10.88 -2.94 -4.91
N MET A 19 11.55 -1.79 -4.76
CA MET A 19 11.74 -1.12 -3.48
C MET A 19 10.49 -0.38 -2.99
N LEU A 20 9.64 0.12 -3.91
CA LEU A 20 8.35 0.74 -3.59
C LEU A 20 7.24 -0.28 -3.35
N ALA A 21 7.43 -1.51 -3.83
CA ALA A 21 6.60 -2.67 -3.51
C ALA A 21 6.97 -3.27 -2.13
N GLY A 22 7.34 -2.43 -1.16
CA GLY A 22 7.34 -2.85 0.25
C GLY A 22 5.98 -3.46 0.53
N SER A 23 5.96 -4.67 1.08
CA SER A 23 4.76 -5.51 1.21
C SER A 23 3.57 -4.66 1.65
N SER A 24 2.71 -4.29 0.70
CA SER A 24 1.52 -3.51 0.98
C SER A 24 0.62 -4.45 1.77
N PHE A 25 0.73 -4.36 3.09
CA PHE A 25 -0.06 -5.18 3.97
C PHE A 25 -1.46 -4.60 3.97
N SER A 26 -2.41 -5.35 3.42
CA SER A 26 -3.81 -4.95 3.49
C SER A 26 -4.40 -5.41 4.81
N PHE A 27 -5.19 -4.55 5.47
CA PHE A 27 -5.94 -4.91 6.68
C PHE A 27 -6.66 -6.26 6.54
N LYS A 28 -7.33 -6.46 5.40
CA LYS A 28 -8.20 -7.61 5.12
C LYS A 28 -7.45 -8.93 4.91
N GLU A 29 -6.13 -8.90 4.74
CA GLU A 29 -5.35 -10.14 4.61
C GLU A 29 -5.23 -10.87 5.95
N ASN A 30 -5.42 -10.16 7.07
CA ASN A 30 -5.13 -10.69 8.40
C ASN A 30 -6.20 -10.36 9.44
N PHE A 31 -7.04 -9.37 9.18
CA PHE A 31 -8.04 -8.85 10.12
C PHE A 31 -9.38 -8.66 9.44
N ASP A 32 -10.44 -8.84 10.22
CA ASP A 32 -11.82 -8.57 9.81
C ASP A 32 -12.42 -7.44 10.63
N VAL A 33 -13.24 -6.60 10.00
CA VAL A 33 -14.02 -5.57 10.70
C VAL A 33 -15.21 -6.24 11.38
N MET A 34 -15.19 -6.27 12.71
CA MET A 34 -16.22 -6.95 13.49
C MET A 34 -17.50 -6.14 13.67
N TRP A 35 -17.40 -4.81 13.72
CA TRP A 35 -18.54 -3.92 13.96
C TRP A 35 -18.31 -2.54 13.36
N ALA A 36 -19.40 -1.78 13.14
CA ALA A 36 -19.38 -0.41 12.62
C ALA A 36 -18.50 -0.23 11.35
N PRO A 37 -18.81 -0.93 10.23
CA PRO A 37 -17.99 -0.88 9.01
C PRO A 37 -17.93 0.51 8.38
N ASP A 38 -18.91 1.35 8.66
CA ASP A 38 -19.00 2.77 8.25
C ASP A 38 -18.05 3.69 9.04
N HIS A 39 -17.51 3.22 10.17
CA HIS A 39 -16.57 3.97 11.03
C HIS A 39 -15.11 3.60 10.78
N PHE A 40 -14.88 2.60 9.92
CA PHE A 40 -13.56 2.14 9.53
C PHE A 40 -13.22 2.66 8.13
N SER A 41 -12.01 3.20 7.96
CA SER A 41 -11.48 3.58 6.65
C SER A 41 -9.98 3.37 6.58
N THR A 42 -9.44 3.35 5.36
CA THR A 42 -8.00 3.22 5.11
C THR A 42 -7.49 4.41 4.31
N SER A 43 -6.20 4.72 4.44
CA SER A 43 -5.50 5.62 3.52
C SER A 43 -5.54 5.06 2.09
N GLU A 44 -5.22 5.90 1.10
CA GLU A 44 -5.23 5.53 -0.32
C GLU A 44 -4.28 4.35 -0.62
N ASP A 45 -3.15 4.28 0.09
CA ASP A 45 -2.18 3.18 -0.01
C ASP A 45 -2.56 1.95 0.84
N GLY A 46 -3.66 2.02 1.60
CA GLY A 46 -4.15 0.93 2.45
C GLY A 46 -3.31 0.64 3.70
N GLN A 47 -2.23 1.39 3.93
CA GLN A 47 -1.26 1.10 5.00
C GLN A 47 -1.62 1.72 6.35
N THR A 48 -2.40 2.81 6.35
CA THR A 48 -2.92 3.44 7.57
C THR A 48 -4.40 3.17 7.69
N TRP A 49 -4.85 2.80 8.87
CA TRP A 49 -6.26 2.52 9.15
C TRP A 49 -6.80 3.48 10.21
N TYR A 50 -8.04 3.92 10.00
CA TYR A 50 -8.72 4.88 10.84
C TYR A 50 -9.99 4.24 11.39
N LEU A 51 -10.17 4.35 12.70
CA LEU A 51 -11.41 4.03 13.39
C LEU A 51 -11.94 5.31 14.03
N THR A 52 -13.15 5.70 13.67
CA THR A 52 -13.81 6.89 14.21
C THR A 52 -14.78 6.49 15.31
N LEU A 53 -14.79 7.22 16.42
CA LEU A 53 -15.78 7.06 17.49
C LEU A 53 -16.66 8.31 17.54
N ASP A 54 -17.97 8.12 17.49
CA ASP A 54 -18.94 9.19 17.63
C ASP A 54 -20.12 8.77 18.53
N LYS A 55 -21.20 9.58 18.56
CA LYS A 55 -22.40 9.29 19.37
C LYS A 55 -23.53 8.63 18.58
N LYS A 56 -23.36 8.43 17.27
CA LYS A 56 -24.39 7.88 16.38
C LYS A 56 -24.36 6.35 16.37
N THR A 57 -23.27 5.77 16.85
CA THR A 57 -22.95 4.34 16.70
C THR A 57 -22.59 3.73 18.03
#